data_AF-A0A531DDB2-F1
#
_entry.id   AF-A0A531DDB2-F1
#
_cell.length_a   1.000
_cell.length_b   1.000
_cell.length_c   1.000
_cell.angle_alpha   90.00
_cell.angle_beta   90.00
_cell.angle_gamma   90.00
#
_symmetry.space_group_name_H-M   'P 1'
#
loop_
_entity.id
_entity.type
_entity.pdbx_description
1 polymer ?
#
loop_
_entity_poly.entity_id
_entity_poly.type
_entity_poly.pdbx_seq_one_letter_code
_entity_poly.pdbx_strand_id
1 'polypeptide(L)'
;MALKLIADELSKNRLVIQLKALRNEFAYKGFEYRGRASGRLLAKQLHDAGVSRVCITVAFNVPWVIDALTKAWEMHSPGMTLVVVDNSTKAEARAAIAQICKMRGVPYLALPMRVEKHLSRSHGTAITWAFHNIVRHLKPEFFGFIDHDCFPVVPFDIPSKLAGKAVYGRRAYGTENHVYKAKPEDRHWNLWAGYCFYRFSAVAAYKLNFDPRINLGLDTGAANWAILYSKLAEADVAVASVEQRPMTMAGAVGHHEFIDGAFFHLAGVSYPERPGYHHRTAEHREMLRDYVWNTYLGGPAGQAVSDF
;
A
#
# COMPACT_ATOMS: atom_id res chain seq x y z
N MET A 1 29.19 -19.73 -8.79
CA MET A 1 29.31 -18.38 -9.41
C MET A 1 28.83 -18.36 -10.86
N ALA A 2 29.33 -19.25 -11.74
CA ALA A 2 28.93 -19.30 -13.16
C ALA A 2 27.41 -19.50 -13.41
N LEU A 3 26.75 -20.36 -12.64
CA LEU A 3 25.30 -20.60 -12.77
C LEU A 3 24.45 -19.34 -12.47
N LYS A 4 24.91 -18.50 -11.54
CA LYS A 4 24.23 -17.25 -11.17
C LYS A 4 24.40 -16.20 -12.27
N LEU A 5 25.60 -16.08 -12.84
CA LEU A 5 25.86 -15.19 -13.98
C LEU A 5 25.04 -15.58 -15.21
N ILE A 6 24.93 -16.88 -15.52
CA ILE A 6 24.11 -17.39 -16.62
C ILE A 6 22.61 -17.14 -16.34
N ALA A 7 22.16 -17.39 -15.11
CA ALA A 7 20.78 -17.10 -14.72
C ALA A 7 20.46 -15.60 -14.78
N ASP A 8 21.41 -14.74 -14.40
CA ASP A 8 21.29 -13.29 -14.43
C ASP A 8 21.24 -12.78 -15.89
N GLU A 9 22.10 -13.27 -16.78
CA GLU A 9 22.06 -12.94 -18.21
C GLU A 9 20.79 -13.44 -18.91
N LEU A 10 20.36 -14.67 -18.64
CA LEU A 10 19.08 -15.18 -19.12
C LEU A 10 17.89 -14.37 -18.58
N SER A 11 17.98 -13.85 -17.36
CA SER A 11 16.92 -13.04 -16.75
C SER A 11 16.78 -11.65 -17.38
N LYS A 12 17.86 -11.14 -18.03
CA LYS A 12 17.86 -9.87 -18.77
C LYS A 12 17.32 -10.00 -20.20
N ASN A 13 17.20 -11.22 -20.72
CA ASN A 13 16.67 -11.44 -22.06
C ASN A 13 15.19 -10.99 -22.16
N ARG A 14 14.90 -10.16 -23.16
CA ARG A 14 13.55 -9.59 -23.39
C ARG A 14 12.46 -10.65 -23.53
N LEU A 15 12.75 -11.77 -24.19
CA LEU A 15 11.80 -12.90 -24.33
C LEU A 15 11.51 -13.56 -22.99
N VAL A 16 12.54 -13.75 -22.15
CA VAL A 16 12.39 -14.31 -20.80
C VAL A 16 11.58 -13.38 -19.91
N ILE A 17 11.79 -12.06 -20.01
CA ILE A 17 11.00 -11.05 -19.29
C ILE A 17 9.53 -11.11 -19.73
N GLN A 18 9.26 -11.20 -21.04
CA GLN A 18 7.90 -11.32 -21.57
C GLN A 18 7.20 -12.62 -21.14
N LEU A 19 7.89 -13.76 -21.19
CA LEU A 19 7.36 -15.04 -20.73
C LEU A 19 7.06 -15.03 -19.22
N LYS A 20 7.96 -14.45 -18.41
CA LYS A 20 7.72 -14.24 -16.98
C LYS A 20 6.50 -13.35 -16.74
N ALA A 21 6.33 -12.27 -17.52
CA ALA A 21 5.18 -11.38 -17.42
C ALA A 21 3.87 -12.11 -17.76
N LEU A 22 3.84 -12.89 -18.84
CA LEU A 22 2.66 -13.67 -19.24
C LEU A 22 2.28 -14.72 -18.19
N ARG A 23 3.26 -15.48 -17.69
CA ARG A 23 3.05 -16.43 -16.59
C ARG A 23 2.45 -15.74 -15.36
N ASN A 24 3.00 -14.58 -15.00
CA ASN A 24 2.49 -13.81 -13.86
C ASN A 24 1.04 -13.34 -14.10
N GLU A 25 0.69 -12.94 -15.33
CA GLU A 25 -0.68 -12.56 -15.70
C GLU A 25 -1.67 -13.72 -15.52
N PHE A 26 -1.32 -14.94 -15.94
CA PHE A 26 -2.17 -16.11 -15.73
C PHE A 26 -2.34 -16.45 -14.25
N ALA A 27 -1.24 -16.48 -13.49
CA ALA A 27 -1.30 -16.71 -12.04
C ALA A 27 -2.13 -15.63 -11.32
N TYR A 28 -2.01 -14.39 -11.77
CA TYR A 28 -2.78 -13.24 -11.30
C TYR A 28 -4.27 -13.40 -11.59
N LYS A 29 -4.68 -13.74 -12.83
CA LYS A 29 -6.09 -13.97 -13.17
C LYS A 29 -6.72 -15.07 -12.33
N GLY A 30 -5.96 -16.14 -12.08
CA GLY A 30 -6.38 -17.21 -11.17
C GLY A 30 -6.60 -16.70 -9.74
N PHE A 31 -5.71 -15.84 -9.25
CA PHE A 31 -5.83 -15.22 -7.92
C PHE A 31 -6.98 -14.21 -7.83
N GLU A 32 -7.14 -13.33 -8.83
CA GLU A 32 -8.23 -12.35 -8.93
C GLU A 32 -9.60 -13.04 -8.86
N TYR A 33 -9.74 -14.21 -9.50
CA TYR A 33 -10.97 -14.99 -9.48
C TYR A 33 -11.24 -15.62 -8.11
N ARG A 34 -10.19 -16.05 -7.39
CA ARG A 34 -10.34 -16.64 -6.05
C ARG A 34 -10.82 -15.60 -5.05
N GLY A 35 -11.79 -15.96 -4.23
CA GLY A 35 -12.34 -15.09 -3.19
C GLY A 35 -13.18 -13.91 -3.71
N ARG A 36 -13.39 -13.76 -5.03
CA ARG A 36 -14.12 -12.62 -5.62
C ARG A 36 -15.51 -12.41 -5.03
N ALA A 37 -16.19 -13.49 -4.64
CA ALA A 37 -17.51 -13.44 -4.03
C ALA A 37 -17.47 -12.66 -2.70
N SER A 38 -16.45 -12.90 -1.88
CA SER A 38 -16.25 -12.19 -0.62
C SER A 38 -15.92 -10.71 -0.83
N GLY A 39 -15.11 -10.37 -1.84
CA GLY A 39 -14.83 -8.97 -2.19
C GLY A 39 -16.08 -8.22 -2.63
N ARG A 40 -16.90 -8.85 -3.48
CA ARG A 40 -18.17 -8.30 -3.95
C ARG A 40 -19.20 -8.16 -2.84
N LEU A 41 -19.23 -9.13 -1.92
CA LEU A 41 -20.09 -9.07 -0.74
C LEU A 41 -19.69 -7.90 0.15
N LEU A 42 -18.39 -7.73 0.42
CA LEU A 42 -17.89 -6.57 1.17
C LEU A 42 -18.25 -5.25 0.46
N ALA A 43 -18.07 -5.17 -0.86
CA ALA A 43 -18.47 -3.99 -1.62
C ALA A 43 -19.97 -3.68 -1.47
N LYS A 44 -20.83 -4.71 -1.50
CA LYS A 44 -22.27 -4.54 -1.27
C LYS A 44 -22.55 -4.04 0.14
N GLN A 45 -21.92 -4.63 1.16
CA GLN A 45 -22.08 -4.22 2.57
C GLN A 45 -21.66 -2.76 2.78
N LEU A 46 -20.54 -2.33 2.19
CA LEU A 46 -20.08 -0.94 2.23
C LEU A 46 -21.08 -0.01 1.53
N HIS A 47 -21.60 -0.40 0.37
CA HIS A 47 -22.61 0.36 -0.37
C HIS A 47 -23.91 0.51 0.44
N ASP A 48 -24.42 -0.58 1.00
CA ASP A 48 -25.64 -0.58 1.82
C ASP A 48 -25.47 0.28 3.09
N ALA A 49 -24.24 0.41 3.60
CA ALA A 49 -23.88 1.29 4.71
C ALA A 49 -23.67 2.76 4.30
N GLY A 50 -23.90 3.13 3.02
CA GLY A 50 -23.76 4.49 2.52
C GLY A 50 -22.31 4.94 2.32
N VAL A 51 -21.33 4.02 2.29
CA VAL A 51 -19.92 4.37 2.09
C VAL A 51 -19.70 4.84 0.65
N SER A 52 -19.36 6.12 0.49
CA SER A 52 -19.04 6.73 -0.80
C SER A 52 -17.56 7.03 -0.99
N ARG A 53 -16.74 6.95 0.07
CA ARG A 53 -15.29 7.26 0.02
C ARG A 53 -14.53 6.21 0.81
N VAL A 54 -13.61 5.50 0.17
CA VAL A 54 -12.92 4.36 0.78
C VAL A 54 -11.41 4.46 0.69
N CYS A 55 -10.70 4.23 1.80
CA CYS A 55 -9.27 4.03 1.80
C CYS A 55 -8.99 2.57 2.16
N ILE A 56 -8.31 1.84 1.29
CA ILE A 56 -7.99 0.43 1.50
C ILE A 56 -6.53 0.29 1.88
N THR A 57 -6.25 -0.36 3.00
CA THR A 57 -4.90 -0.79 3.34
C THR A 57 -4.74 -2.29 3.15
N VAL A 58 -3.52 -2.72 2.81
CA VAL A 58 -3.17 -4.14 2.75
C VAL A 58 -2.36 -4.52 3.99
N ALA A 59 -2.94 -5.34 4.87
CA ALA A 59 -2.25 -5.82 6.06
C ALA A 59 -1.30 -7.00 5.73
N PHE A 60 -0.21 -7.10 6.51
CA PHE A 60 0.74 -8.20 6.36
C PHE A 60 1.51 -8.51 7.66
N ASN A 61 1.11 -9.56 8.38
CA ASN A 61 1.82 -10.21 9.49
C ASN A 61 2.24 -9.31 10.68
N VAL A 62 1.80 -8.05 10.75
CA VAL A 62 2.17 -7.10 11.82
C VAL A 62 0.90 -6.47 12.42
N PRO A 63 0.21 -7.17 13.34
CA PRO A 63 -1.04 -6.69 13.94
C PRO A 63 -0.97 -5.31 14.62
N TRP A 64 0.07 -4.98 15.38
CA TRP A 64 0.18 -3.72 16.12
C TRP A 64 0.21 -2.50 15.20
N VAL A 65 0.71 -2.67 13.98
CA VAL A 65 0.69 -1.62 12.95
C VAL A 65 -0.74 -1.36 12.48
N ILE A 66 -1.55 -2.42 12.32
CA ILE A 66 -2.97 -2.26 12.02
C ILE A 66 -3.69 -1.61 13.20
N ASP A 67 -3.36 -1.98 14.42
CA ASP A 67 -3.90 -1.36 15.62
C ASP A 67 -3.59 0.14 15.68
N ALA A 68 -2.35 0.52 15.41
CA ALA A 68 -1.91 1.90 15.31
C ALA A 68 -2.64 2.66 14.19
N LEU A 69 -2.69 2.11 12.97
CA LEU A 69 -3.37 2.72 11.82
C LEU A 69 -4.86 2.92 12.09
N THR A 70 -5.54 1.92 12.65
CA THR A 70 -6.98 2.01 12.92
C THR A 70 -7.29 2.98 14.05
N LYS A 71 -6.43 3.08 15.07
CA LYS A 71 -6.53 4.15 16.09
C LYS A 71 -6.27 5.54 15.51
N ALA A 72 -5.24 5.66 14.67
CA ALA A 72 -4.92 6.91 13.97
C ALA A 72 -6.10 7.38 13.11
N TRP A 73 -6.77 6.46 12.41
CA TRP A 73 -7.95 6.75 11.61
C TRP A 73 -9.16 7.18 12.45
N GLU A 74 -9.31 6.63 13.65
CA GLU A 74 -10.33 7.03 14.62
C GLU A 74 -10.08 8.46 15.12
N MET A 75 -8.83 8.79 15.48
CA MET A 75 -8.44 10.10 16.01
C MET A 75 -8.39 11.21 14.95
N HIS A 76 -7.95 10.86 13.74
CA HIS A 76 -7.64 11.78 12.66
C HIS A 76 -8.24 11.31 11.33
N SER A 77 -9.53 11.01 11.34
CA SER A 77 -10.26 10.52 10.16
C SER A 77 -10.09 11.47 8.97
N PRO A 78 -9.46 11.02 7.86
CA PRO A 78 -9.08 11.89 6.76
C PRO A 78 -10.20 12.06 5.72
N GLY A 79 -11.47 11.96 6.14
CA GLY A 79 -12.64 12.09 5.28
C GLY A 79 -12.97 10.85 4.42
N MET A 80 -12.46 9.68 4.79
CA MET A 80 -12.68 8.41 4.08
C MET A 80 -12.87 7.24 5.05
N THR A 81 -13.66 6.24 4.66
CA THR A 81 -13.80 4.98 5.42
C THR A 81 -12.59 4.09 5.19
N LEU A 82 -11.88 3.72 6.26
CA LEU A 82 -10.79 2.73 6.21
C LEU A 82 -11.35 1.32 6.02
N VAL A 83 -10.70 0.53 5.17
CA VAL A 83 -10.97 -0.89 4.98
C VAL A 83 -9.65 -1.65 5.01
N VAL A 84 -9.61 -2.73 5.78
CA VAL A 84 -8.42 -3.59 5.89
C VAL A 84 -8.59 -4.82 5.01
N VAL A 85 -7.71 -4.98 4.04
CA VAL A 85 -7.60 -6.19 3.20
C VAL A 85 -6.35 -6.95 3.63
N ASP A 86 -6.52 -8.15 4.17
CA ASP A 86 -5.43 -8.85 4.85
C ASP A 86 -4.77 -9.90 3.96
N ASN A 87 -3.49 -9.65 3.65
CA ASN A 87 -2.63 -10.51 2.85
C ASN A 87 -1.61 -11.29 3.71
N SER A 88 -1.82 -11.34 5.03
CA SER A 88 -0.96 -12.03 5.98
C SER A 88 -0.90 -13.53 5.69
N THR A 89 0.30 -14.08 5.87
CA THR A 89 0.58 -15.51 5.69
C THR A 89 0.53 -16.30 6.99
N LYS A 90 0.60 -15.63 8.15
CA LYS A 90 0.52 -16.24 9.48
C LYS A 90 -0.94 -16.25 9.96
N ALA A 91 -1.45 -17.43 10.33
CA ALA A 91 -2.83 -17.58 10.79
C ALA A 91 -3.12 -16.77 12.07
N GLU A 92 -2.18 -16.78 13.04
CA GLU A 92 -2.26 -16.01 14.27
C GLU A 92 -2.35 -14.50 14.01
N ALA A 93 -1.50 -13.99 13.10
CA ALA A 93 -1.55 -12.58 12.71
C ALA A 93 -2.90 -12.21 12.07
N ARG A 94 -3.46 -13.07 11.19
CA ARG A 94 -4.79 -12.85 10.60
C ARG A 94 -5.88 -12.78 11.67
N ALA A 95 -5.84 -13.69 12.64
CA ALA A 95 -6.80 -13.71 13.74
C ALA A 95 -6.72 -12.44 14.60
N ALA A 96 -5.49 -12.01 14.95
CA ALA A 96 -5.26 -10.78 15.70
C ALA A 96 -5.74 -9.54 14.92
N ILE A 97 -5.39 -9.42 13.63
CA ILE A 97 -5.81 -8.31 12.77
C ILE A 97 -7.34 -8.27 12.64
N ALA A 98 -7.99 -9.42 12.41
CA ALA A 98 -9.44 -9.49 12.34
C ALA A 98 -10.12 -9.02 13.64
N GLN A 99 -9.55 -9.40 14.80
CA GLN A 99 -10.06 -9.00 16.11
C GLN A 99 -9.87 -7.49 16.37
N ILE A 100 -8.72 -6.92 16.01
CA ILE A 100 -8.48 -5.47 16.07
C ILE A 100 -9.52 -4.73 15.22
N CYS A 101 -9.70 -5.16 13.97
CA CYS A 101 -10.65 -4.52 13.05
C CYS A 101 -12.09 -4.60 13.59
N LYS A 102 -12.49 -5.76 14.12
CA LYS A 102 -13.80 -5.93 14.76
C LYS A 102 -13.98 -5.00 15.95
N MET A 103 -12.99 -4.90 16.84
CA MET A 103 -13.02 -4.05 18.03
C MET A 103 -13.17 -2.57 17.67
N ARG A 104 -12.49 -2.14 16.60
CA ARG A 104 -12.47 -0.73 16.15
C ARG A 104 -13.55 -0.40 15.11
N GLY A 105 -14.43 -1.34 14.79
CA GLY A 105 -15.49 -1.13 13.79
C GLY A 105 -14.96 -0.92 12.37
N VAL A 106 -13.77 -1.42 12.05
CA VAL A 106 -13.15 -1.27 10.72
C VAL A 106 -13.49 -2.50 9.87
N PRO A 107 -14.07 -2.31 8.67
CA PRO A 107 -14.34 -3.43 7.75
C PRO A 107 -13.05 -4.19 7.40
N TYR A 108 -13.13 -5.52 7.49
CA TYR A 108 -11.99 -6.42 7.30
C TYR A 108 -12.34 -7.52 6.29
N LEU A 109 -11.38 -7.83 5.41
CA LEU A 109 -11.46 -8.99 4.54
C LEU A 109 -10.11 -9.67 4.39
N ALA A 110 -10.09 -10.95 4.72
CA ALA A 110 -8.92 -11.79 4.56
C ALA A 110 -8.81 -12.31 3.11
N LEU A 111 -7.69 -12.07 2.43
CA LEU A 111 -7.47 -12.54 1.06
C LEU A 111 -7.22 -14.05 1.00
N PRO A 112 -7.51 -14.69 -0.15
CA PRO A 112 -7.07 -16.06 -0.39
C PRO A 112 -5.57 -16.21 -0.16
N MET A 113 -5.15 -17.32 0.45
CA MET A 113 -3.73 -17.57 0.67
C MET A 113 -2.97 -17.65 -0.66
N ARG A 114 -1.85 -16.93 -0.73
CA ARG A 114 -0.93 -16.93 -1.87
C ARG A 114 0.52 -16.93 -1.37
N VAL A 115 1.37 -17.64 -2.10
CA VAL A 115 2.83 -17.61 -1.90
C VAL A 115 3.45 -16.79 -3.03
N GLU A 116 3.78 -15.54 -2.76
CA GLU A 116 4.57 -14.66 -3.65
C GLU A 116 5.78 -14.14 -2.87
N LYS A 117 6.98 -14.40 -3.39
CA LYS A 117 8.22 -14.03 -2.70
C LYS A 117 8.64 -12.59 -2.97
N HIS A 118 8.20 -12.00 -4.08
CA HIS A 118 8.53 -10.62 -4.42
C HIS A 118 7.57 -9.66 -3.73
N LEU A 119 8.08 -8.86 -2.78
CA LEU A 119 7.27 -8.01 -1.88
C LEU A 119 6.37 -7.03 -2.65
N SER A 120 6.94 -6.21 -3.54
CA SER A 120 6.16 -5.27 -4.37
C SER A 120 5.11 -5.96 -5.23
N ARG A 121 5.36 -7.19 -5.68
CA ARG A 121 4.39 -7.95 -6.48
C ARG A 121 3.30 -8.54 -5.59
N SER A 122 3.64 -9.03 -4.41
CA SER A 122 2.66 -9.53 -3.44
C SER A 122 1.70 -8.41 -3.07
N HIS A 123 2.23 -7.24 -2.71
CA HIS A 123 1.46 -6.05 -2.37
C HIS A 123 0.65 -5.52 -3.57
N GLY A 124 1.28 -5.34 -4.74
CA GLY A 124 0.60 -4.90 -5.96
C GLY A 124 -0.52 -5.83 -6.42
N THR A 125 -0.35 -7.14 -6.28
CA THR A 125 -1.40 -8.12 -6.58
C THR A 125 -2.58 -8.01 -5.60
N ALA A 126 -2.32 -7.78 -4.30
CA ALA A 126 -3.37 -7.59 -3.30
C ALA A 126 -4.18 -6.31 -3.56
N ILE A 127 -3.51 -5.20 -3.86
CA ILE A 127 -4.16 -3.93 -4.25
C ILE A 127 -4.98 -4.11 -5.52
N THR A 128 -4.41 -4.77 -6.53
CA THR A 128 -5.13 -5.01 -7.80
C THR A 128 -6.36 -5.87 -7.56
N TRP A 129 -6.26 -6.92 -6.73
CA TRP A 129 -7.41 -7.74 -6.33
C TRP A 129 -8.49 -6.88 -5.66
N ALA A 130 -8.12 -5.99 -4.74
CA ALA A 130 -9.06 -5.11 -4.03
C ALA A 130 -9.73 -4.12 -5.00
N PHE A 131 -8.98 -3.56 -5.96
CA PHE A 131 -9.55 -2.71 -7.00
C PHE A 131 -10.63 -3.46 -7.80
N HIS A 132 -10.29 -4.64 -8.30
CA HIS A 132 -11.16 -5.41 -9.19
C HIS A 132 -12.39 -6.00 -8.49
N ASN A 133 -12.24 -6.47 -7.25
CA ASN A 133 -13.28 -7.20 -6.53
C ASN A 133 -14.06 -6.36 -5.51
N ILE A 134 -13.50 -5.23 -5.04
CA ILE A 134 -14.16 -4.32 -4.10
C ILE A 134 -14.49 -3.00 -4.80
N VAL A 135 -13.48 -2.21 -5.17
CA VAL A 135 -13.66 -0.82 -5.64
C VAL A 135 -14.57 -0.73 -6.86
N ARG A 136 -14.34 -1.57 -7.88
CA ARG A 136 -15.16 -1.58 -9.11
C ARG A 136 -16.62 -1.96 -8.87
N HIS A 137 -16.90 -2.68 -7.79
CA HIS A 137 -18.25 -3.11 -7.42
C HIS A 137 -18.92 -2.11 -6.48
N LEU A 138 -18.16 -1.45 -5.60
CA LEU A 138 -18.63 -0.38 -4.73
C LEU A 138 -18.95 0.90 -5.52
N LYS A 139 -18.15 1.20 -6.56
CA LYS A 139 -18.22 2.44 -7.36
C LYS A 139 -18.25 3.71 -6.48
N PRO A 140 -17.26 3.89 -5.58
CA PRO A 140 -17.24 5.03 -4.68
C PRO A 140 -17.05 6.35 -5.44
N GLU A 141 -17.27 7.50 -4.81
CA GLU A 141 -16.82 8.81 -5.30
C GLU A 141 -15.29 8.85 -5.38
N PHE A 142 -14.65 8.50 -4.26
CA PHE A 142 -13.19 8.44 -4.11
C PHE A 142 -12.75 7.09 -3.56
N PHE A 143 -11.62 6.61 -4.05
CA PHE A 143 -10.93 5.49 -3.42
C PHE A 143 -9.43 5.77 -3.34
N GLY A 144 -8.74 5.09 -2.43
CA GLY A 144 -7.29 5.10 -2.41
C GLY A 144 -6.71 3.92 -1.68
N PHE A 145 -5.38 3.86 -1.72
CA PHE A 145 -4.57 2.85 -1.08
C PHE A 145 -3.49 3.51 -0.23
N ILE A 146 -3.28 2.92 0.95
CA ILE A 146 -2.19 3.27 1.84
C ILE A 146 -1.48 2.01 2.32
N ASP A 147 -0.18 2.12 2.54
CA ASP A 147 0.55 1.10 3.29
C ASP A 147 0.05 1.09 4.74
N HIS A 148 0.00 -0.09 5.33
CA HIS A 148 -0.50 -0.24 6.71
C HIS A 148 0.31 0.53 7.76
N ASP A 149 1.54 0.92 7.41
CA ASP A 149 2.49 1.62 8.25
C ASP A 149 2.63 3.11 7.86
N CYS A 150 1.62 3.63 7.14
CA CYS A 150 1.44 5.02 6.75
C CYS A 150 0.08 5.52 7.25
N PHE A 151 0.05 6.33 8.31
CA PHE A 151 -1.21 6.72 8.97
C PHE A 151 -1.22 8.19 9.42
N PRO A 152 -2.42 8.81 9.52
CA PRO A 152 -2.53 10.22 9.87
C PRO A 152 -2.21 10.43 11.37
N VAL A 153 -1.35 11.39 11.67
CA VAL A 153 -0.98 11.76 13.05
C VAL A 153 -1.45 13.17 13.45
N VAL A 154 -2.13 13.84 12.53
CA VAL A 154 -2.84 15.11 12.73
C VAL A 154 -4.07 15.14 11.79
N PRO A 155 -5.08 16.00 12.05
CA PRO A 155 -6.23 16.14 11.17
C PRO A 155 -5.85 16.46 9.71
N PHE A 156 -6.52 15.81 8.76
CA PHE A 156 -6.27 15.98 7.33
C PHE A 156 -7.57 15.74 6.54
N ASP A 157 -7.69 16.25 5.32
CA ASP A 157 -8.85 16.00 4.46
C ASP A 157 -8.40 15.58 3.05
N ILE A 158 -8.46 14.27 2.77
CA ILE A 158 -8.11 13.73 1.45
C ILE A 158 -9.08 14.22 0.35
N PRO A 159 -10.41 14.25 0.57
CA PRO A 159 -11.35 14.81 -0.40
C PRO A 159 -10.97 16.19 -0.96
N SER A 160 -10.53 17.13 -0.12
CA SER A 160 -10.06 18.45 -0.58
C SER A 160 -8.86 18.37 -1.51
N LYS A 161 -7.95 17.41 -1.32
CA LYS A 161 -6.79 17.20 -2.21
C LYS A 161 -7.17 16.64 -3.58
N LEU A 162 -8.34 15.99 -3.66
CA LEU A 162 -8.92 15.48 -4.91
C LEU A 162 -9.89 16.47 -5.59
N ALA A 163 -10.13 17.66 -5.00
CA ALA A 163 -11.02 18.66 -5.57
C ALA A 163 -10.56 19.09 -6.97
N GLY A 164 -11.39 18.83 -7.99
CA GLY A 164 -11.06 19.11 -9.39
C GLY A 164 -9.92 18.27 -9.98
N LYS A 165 -9.46 17.22 -9.27
CA LYS A 165 -8.38 16.33 -9.73
C LYS A 165 -8.90 14.94 -10.06
N ALA A 166 -8.19 14.24 -10.94
CA ALA A 166 -8.40 12.83 -11.23
C ALA A 166 -7.70 11.95 -10.20
N VAL A 167 -6.48 12.32 -9.82
CA VAL A 167 -5.64 11.53 -8.89
C VAL A 167 -4.87 12.43 -7.92
N TYR A 168 -4.58 11.89 -6.74
CA TYR A 168 -3.79 12.51 -5.69
C TYR A 168 -2.86 11.49 -5.04
N GLY A 169 -1.61 11.84 -4.75
CA GLY A 169 -0.75 10.97 -3.96
C GLY A 169 0.73 11.29 -4.07
N ARG A 170 1.58 10.41 -3.54
CA ARG A 170 3.04 10.55 -3.62
C ARG A 170 3.52 10.14 -5.01
N ARG A 171 4.01 11.08 -5.81
CA ARG A 171 4.58 10.80 -7.15
C ARG A 171 5.99 10.22 -7.01
N ALA A 172 6.26 9.13 -7.73
CA ALA A 172 7.55 8.47 -7.82
C ALA A 172 8.02 8.40 -9.28
N TYR A 173 9.34 8.50 -9.48
CA TYR A 173 10.00 8.43 -10.78
C TYR A 173 10.91 7.20 -10.86
N GLY A 174 11.24 6.78 -12.08
CA GLY A 174 12.02 5.57 -12.32
C GLY A 174 13.42 5.69 -11.74
N THR A 175 13.78 4.79 -10.82
CA THR A 175 15.16 4.68 -10.29
C THR A 175 15.91 3.57 -11.00
N GLU A 176 17.21 3.76 -11.20
CA GLU A 176 18.06 2.73 -11.80
C GLU A 176 18.02 1.42 -11.01
N ASN A 177 18.07 0.31 -11.73
CA ASN A 177 18.24 -1.01 -11.15
C ASN A 177 19.05 -1.92 -12.09
N HIS A 178 19.02 -3.23 -11.85
CA HIS A 178 19.76 -4.23 -12.63
C HIS A 178 19.17 -4.48 -14.03
N VAL A 179 17.95 -4.01 -14.30
CA VAL A 179 17.24 -4.12 -15.59
C VAL A 179 17.09 -2.76 -16.26
N TYR A 180 16.71 -1.73 -15.49
CA TYR A 180 16.42 -0.40 -16.00
C TYR A 180 17.58 0.56 -15.72
N LYS A 181 17.99 1.28 -16.77
CA LYS A 181 18.97 2.37 -16.74
C LYS A 181 18.24 3.65 -17.10
N ALA A 182 18.26 4.61 -16.19
CA ALA A 182 17.51 5.85 -16.34
C ALA A 182 18.17 6.71 -17.41
N LYS A 183 17.35 7.36 -18.23
CA LYS A 183 17.80 8.26 -19.28
C LYS A 183 17.25 9.66 -19.05
N PRO A 184 17.96 10.73 -19.48
CA PRO A 184 17.48 12.11 -19.31
C PRO A 184 16.08 12.37 -19.89
N GLU A 185 15.69 11.65 -20.95
CA GLU A 185 14.39 11.76 -21.59
C GLU A 185 13.27 10.99 -20.90
N ASP A 186 13.55 10.18 -19.88
CA ASP A 186 12.54 9.35 -19.23
C ASP A 186 11.52 10.20 -18.47
N ARG A 187 10.25 10.04 -18.85
CA ARG A 187 9.11 10.76 -18.23
C ARG A 187 8.20 9.84 -17.42
N HIS A 188 8.60 8.58 -17.23
CA HIS A 188 7.80 7.58 -16.53
C HIS A 188 7.63 7.95 -15.06
N TRP A 189 6.38 7.98 -14.60
CA TRP A 189 6.05 8.18 -13.19
C TRP A 189 4.85 7.33 -12.77
N ASN A 190 4.73 7.08 -11.47
CA ASN A 190 3.51 6.53 -10.88
C ASN A 190 3.21 7.20 -9.54
N LEU A 191 1.96 7.13 -9.09
CA LEU A 191 1.69 7.31 -7.67
C LEU A 191 2.15 6.05 -6.93
N TRP A 192 2.90 6.24 -5.85
CA TRP A 192 3.32 5.17 -4.96
C TRP A 192 2.10 4.51 -4.34
N ALA A 193 2.02 3.19 -4.44
CA ALA A 193 0.83 2.44 -4.02
C ALA A 193 0.57 2.48 -2.50
N GLY A 194 1.57 2.83 -1.70
CA GLY A 194 1.43 3.06 -0.26
C GLY A 194 0.86 4.43 0.11
N TYR A 195 0.59 5.31 -0.87
CA TYR A 195 -0.14 6.57 -0.68
C TYR A 195 -0.66 7.11 -2.03
N CYS A 196 -1.78 6.55 -2.50
CA CYS A 196 -2.41 6.97 -3.76
C CYS A 196 -3.93 6.98 -3.71
N PHE A 197 -4.55 7.97 -4.32
CA PHE A 197 -5.98 8.23 -4.29
C PHE A 197 -6.51 8.66 -5.65
N TYR A 198 -7.76 8.31 -5.93
CA TYR A 198 -8.37 8.40 -7.25
C TYR A 198 -9.83 8.83 -7.14
N ARG A 199 -10.24 9.70 -8.07
CA ARG A 199 -11.65 9.90 -8.40
C ARG A 199 -12.13 8.75 -9.26
N PHE A 200 -13.12 7.99 -8.78
CA PHE A 200 -13.56 6.79 -9.47
C PHE A 200 -14.08 7.08 -10.87
N SER A 201 -14.87 8.14 -11.04
CA SER A 201 -15.41 8.53 -12.36
C SER A 201 -14.32 8.81 -13.39
N ALA A 202 -13.18 9.34 -12.97
CA ALA A 202 -12.04 9.60 -13.85
C ALA A 202 -11.30 8.32 -14.27
N VAL A 203 -11.46 7.22 -13.52
CA VAL A 203 -10.71 5.97 -13.77
C VAL A 203 -11.57 4.74 -14.03
N ALA A 204 -12.90 4.86 -14.01
CA ALA A 204 -13.83 3.74 -14.10
C ALA A 204 -13.67 2.89 -15.38
N ALA A 205 -13.28 3.54 -16.49
CA ALA A 205 -13.04 2.88 -17.77
C ALA A 205 -11.73 2.06 -17.80
N TYR A 206 -10.79 2.32 -16.89
CA TYR A 206 -9.50 1.67 -16.88
C TYR A 206 -9.52 0.38 -16.06
N LYS A 207 -8.76 -0.62 -16.52
CA LYS A 207 -8.44 -1.84 -15.76
C LYS A 207 -7.12 -1.60 -15.04
N LEU A 208 -7.17 -0.85 -13.94
CA LEU A 208 -5.97 -0.51 -13.18
C LEU A 208 -5.28 -1.77 -12.66
N ASN A 209 -3.95 -1.79 -12.77
CA ASN A 209 -3.06 -2.83 -12.28
C ASN A 209 -1.94 -2.16 -11.48
N PHE A 210 -1.74 -2.63 -10.24
CA PHE A 210 -0.78 -2.07 -9.30
C PHE A 210 0.51 -2.88 -9.21
N ASP A 211 0.76 -3.79 -10.15
CA ASP A 211 2.05 -4.47 -10.25
C ASP A 211 3.20 -3.48 -10.50
N PRO A 212 4.41 -3.80 -10.00
CA PRO A 212 5.61 -3.03 -10.32
C PRO A 212 6.01 -3.18 -11.80
N ARG A 213 6.82 -2.22 -12.28
CA ARG A 213 7.46 -2.26 -13.60
C ARG A 213 8.94 -2.00 -13.44
N ILE A 214 9.66 -3.05 -13.07
CA ILE A 214 11.13 -3.04 -12.88
C ILE A 214 11.84 -2.56 -14.16
N ASN A 215 11.28 -2.89 -15.33
CA ASN A 215 11.78 -2.46 -16.63
C ASN A 215 11.58 -0.95 -16.92
N LEU A 216 10.85 -0.24 -16.07
CA LEU A 216 10.71 1.23 -16.08
C LEU A 216 11.35 1.87 -14.83
N GLY A 217 12.02 1.09 -13.99
CA GLY A 217 12.59 1.59 -12.73
C GLY A 217 11.56 1.95 -11.66
N LEU A 218 10.28 1.62 -11.87
CA LEU A 218 9.16 2.02 -11.03
C LEU A 218 8.65 0.85 -10.17
N ASP A 219 8.27 1.17 -8.93
CA ASP A 219 7.77 0.21 -7.94
C ASP A 219 6.26 -0.07 -8.08
N THR A 220 5.61 -0.65 -7.07
CA THR A 220 4.17 -0.93 -7.01
C THR A 220 3.33 0.24 -7.49
N GLY A 221 2.40 -0.02 -8.42
CA GLY A 221 1.57 0.98 -9.08
C GLY A 221 2.00 1.32 -10.51
N ALA A 222 3.22 0.96 -10.91
CA ALA A 222 3.78 1.34 -12.21
C ALA A 222 3.10 0.74 -13.43
N ALA A 223 2.41 -0.40 -13.28
CA ALA A 223 1.65 -1.01 -14.37
C ALA A 223 0.53 -0.08 -14.90
N ASN A 224 0.15 0.95 -14.14
CA ASN A 224 -0.80 1.98 -14.55
C ASN A 224 -0.20 3.09 -15.43
N TRP A 225 1.12 3.12 -15.69
CA TRP A 225 1.75 4.16 -16.52
C TRP A 225 1.07 4.33 -17.87
N ALA A 226 1.10 3.30 -18.72
CA ALA A 226 0.58 3.37 -20.08
C ALA A 226 -0.96 3.42 -20.16
N ILE A 227 -1.64 2.97 -19.10
CA ILE A 227 -3.10 2.86 -19.09
C ILE A 227 -3.74 4.17 -18.61
N LEU A 228 -3.13 4.82 -17.62
CA LEU A 228 -3.66 6.00 -16.93
C LEU A 228 -2.66 7.17 -16.93
N TYR A 229 -1.52 7.03 -16.24
CA TYR A 229 -0.69 8.19 -15.88
C TYR A 229 -0.12 8.95 -17.08
N SER A 230 0.27 8.24 -18.15
CA SER A 230 0.79 8.85 -19.38
C SER A 230 -0.26 9.64 -20.17
N LYS A 231 -1.52 9.61 -19.75
CA LYS A 231 -2.67 10.26 -20.41
C LYS A 231 -3.27 11.39 -19.57
N LEU A 232 -2.80 11.59 -18.35
CA LEU A 232 -3.27 12.66 -17.48
C LEU A 232 -2.55 13.96 -17.83
N ALA A 233 -3.29 15.08 -17.86
CA ALA A 233 -2.65 16.39 -17.86
C ALA A 233 -2.12 16.68 -16.45
N GLU A 234 -1.08 17.52 -16.33
CA GLU A 234 -0.56 17.92 -15.00
C GLU A 234 -1.66 18.57 -14.14
N ALA A 235 -2.62 19.27 -14.76
CA ALA A 235 -3.76 19.86 -14.06
C ALA A 235 -4.67 18.81 -13.40
N ASP A 236 -4.70 17.56 -13.87
CA ASP A 236 -5.52 16.48 -13.33
C ASP A 236 -4.86 15.77 -12.14
N VAL A 237 -3.59 16.08 -11.86
CA VAL A 237 -2.78 15.39 -10.85
C VAL A 237 -2.49 16.33 -9.68
N ALA A 238 -2.92 15.95 -8.48
CA ALA A 238 -2.37 16.52 -7.26
C ALA A 238 -1.21 15.65 -6.75
N VAL A 239 -0.11 16.28 -6.37
CA VAL A 239 1.07 15.59 -5.85
C VAL A 239 1.24 15.94 -4.39
N ALA A 240 1.34 14.92 -3.54
CA ALA A 240 1.62 15.09 -2.12
C ALA A 240 3.08 15.50 -1.91
N SER A 241 3.30 16.41 -0.97
CA SER A 241 4.62 16.77 -0.49
C SER A 241 5.19 15.67 0.42
N VAL A 242 6.50 15.52 0.40
CA VAL A 242 7.21 14.54 1.23
C VAL A 242 8.35 15.25 1.94
N GLU A 243 8.40 15.09 3.26
CA GLU A 243 9.45 15.65 4.10
C GLU A 243 10.02 14.60 5.04
N GLN A 244 11.26 14.79 5.48
CA GLN A 244 11.89 13.94 6.49
C GLN A 244 11.95 14.73 7.79
N ARG A 245 11.45 14.14 8.88
CA ARG A 245 11.51 14.73 10.21
C ARG A 245 12.40 13.89 11.13
N PRO A 246 13.16 14.53 12.04
CA PRO A 246 13.96 13.79 13.00
C PRO A 246 13.04 13.03 13.97
N MET A 247 13.44 11.81 14.32
CA MET A 247 12.84 11.01 15.39
C MET A 247 13.93 10.69 16.39
N THR A 248 13.67 10.97 17.67
CA THR A 248 14.56 10.55 18.75
C THR A 248 13.95 9.35 19.45
N MET A 249 14.68 8.23 19.47
CA MET A 249 14.28 7.00 20.14
C MET A 249 15.48 6.45 20.90
N ALA A 250 15.35 6.30 22.23
CA ALA A 250 16.41 5.83 23.11
C ALA A 250 17.78 6.54 22.92
N GLY A 251 17.76 7.86 22.64
CA GLY A 251 18.96 8.67 22.44
C GLY A 251 19.57 8.62 21.03
N ALA A 252 19.04 7.78 20.12
CA ALA A 252 19.41 7.80 18.70
C ALA A 252 18.49 8.72 17.90
N VAL A 253 19.05 9.49 16.97
CA VAL A 253 18.29 10.34 16.04
C VAL A 253 18.19 9.64 14.68
N GLY A 254 17.00 9.15 14.36
CA GLY A 254 16.62 8.68 13.03
C GLY A 254 15.83 9.74 12.25
N HIS A 255 15.39 9.40 11.04
CA HIS A 255 14.46 10.23 10.26
C HIS A 255 13.25 9.40 9.84
N HIS A 256 12.08 10.04 9.84
CA HIS A 256 10.84 9.47 9.33
C HIS A 256 10.25 10.32 8.23
N GLU A 257 9.61 9.63 7.29
CA GLU A 257 8.91 10.26 6.18
C GLU A 257 7.54 10.75 6.63
N PHE A 258 7.26 12.02 6.34
CA PHE A 258 5.95 12.64 6.48
C PHE A 258 5.41 13.00 5.11
N ILE A 259 4.15 12.63 4.86
CA ILE A 259 3.44 13.00 3.64
C ILE A 259 2.43 14.09 3.96
N ASP A 260 2.53 15.22 3.26
CA ASP A 260 1.73 16.43 3.48
C ASP A 260 1.76 16.93 4.94
N GLY A 261 2.86 16.67 5.64
CA GLY A 261 3.04 16.98 7.05
C GLY A 261 2.05 16.28 7.99
N ALA A 262 1.22 15.36 7.47
CA ALA A 262 0.08 14.79 8.19
C ALA A 262 0.15 13.28 8.36
N PHE A 263 0.70 12.56 7.38
CA PHE A 263 0.82 11.11 7.43
C PHE A 263 2.24 10.72 7.80
N PHE A 264 2.36 9.98 8.90
CA PHE A 264 3.61 9.40 9.36
C PHE A 264 3.82 8.03 8.71
N HIS A 265 4.99 7.82 8.09
CA HIS A 265 5.35 6.56 7.45
C HIS A 265 6.55 5.90 8.16
N LEU A 266 6.32 4.72 8.76
CA LEU A 266 7.31 3.96 9.54
C LEU A 266 8.36 3.24 8.67
N ALA A 267 8.00 2.94 7.43
CA ALA A 267 8.75 2.21 6.42
C ALA A 267 9.33 0.85 6.86
N GLY A 268 8.90 -0.23 6.21
CA GLY A 268 9.58 -1.53 6.29
C GLY A 268 9.31 -2.33 7.56
N VAL A 269 8.22 -2.04 8.28
CA VAL A 269 7.81 -2.79 9.49
C VAL A 269 7.49 -4.26 9.21
N SER A 270 7.08 -4.58 7.98
CA SER A 270 6.66 -5.92 7.55
C SER A 270 7.81 -6.93 7.36
N TYR A 271 9.08 -6.49 7.35
CA TYR A 271 10.21 -7.33 6.95
C TYR A 271 11.41 -7.24 7.90
N PRO A 272 11.24 -7.60 9.18
CA PRO A 272 12.26 -7.40 10.21
C PRO A 272 13.53 -8.24 9.97
N GLU A 273 13.46 -9.32 9.19
CA GLU A 273 14.57 -10.26 8.99
C GLU A 273 15.45 -9.94 7.77
N ARG A 274 15.13 -8.92 6.96
CA ARG A 274 15.95 -8.58 5.78
C ARG A 274 17.25 -7.87 6.19
N PRO A 275 18.43 -8.37 5.77
CA PRO A 275 19.70 -7.67 5.99
C PRO A 275 19.67 -6.28 5.34
N GLY A 276 20.07 -5.24 6.09
CA GLY A 276 20.11 -3.84 5.63
C GLY A 276 19.34 -2.89 6.55
N TYR A 277 18.92 -1.73 6.01
CA TYR A 277 18.29 -0.61 6.74
C TYR A 277 16.99 -0.99 7.50
N HIS A 278 16.38 -2.13 7.19
CA HIS A 278 15.09 -2.56 7.76
C HIS A 278 15.20 -3.76 8.71
N HIS A 279 16.41 -4.23 9.06
CA HIS A 279 16.53 -5.26 10.09
C HIS A 279 16.14 -4.67 11.45
N ARG A 280 15.13 -5.24 12.11
CA ARG A 280 14.63 -4.74 13.40
C ARG A 280 14.51 -5.89 14.39
N THR A 281 15.22 -5.77 15.52
CA THR A 281 15.09 -6.68 16.66
C THR A 281 13.69 -6.58 17.27
N ALA A 282 13.30 -7.53 18.13
CA ALA A 282 12.04 -7.43 18.88
C ALA A 282 11.99 -6.13 19.70
N GLU A 283 13.05 -5.87 20.47
CA GLU A 283 13.23 -4.63 21.24
C GLU A 283 13.08 -3.37 20.40
N HIS A 284 13.68 -3.31 19.20
CA HIS A 284 13.53 -2.15 18.30
C HIS A 284 12.07 -1.96 17.86
N ARG A 285 11.35 -3.04 17.59
CA ARG A 285 9.94 -2.94 17.20
C ARG A 285 9.04 -2.52 18.37
N GLU A 286 9.34 -2.98 19.59
CA GLU A 286 8.68 -2.50 20.81
C GLU A 286 8.91 -1.01 21.02
N MET A 287 10.16 -0.54 20.92
CA MET A 287 10.48 0.88 21.04
C MET A 287 9.78 1.73 19.98
N LEU A 288 9.69 1.25 18.74
CA LEU A 288 8.96 1.95 17.67
C LEU A 288 7.45 2.00 17.94
N ARG A 289 6.86 0.88 18.38
CA ARG A 289 5.45 0.84 18.79
C ARG A 289 5.22 1.88 19.90
N ASP A 290 6.01 1.82 20.96
CA ASP A 290 5.84 2.68 22.12
C ASP A 290 6.04 4.15 21.75
N TYR A 291 7.02 4.47 20.91
CA TYR A 291 7.20 5.81 20.36
C TYR A 291 5.96 6.29 19.62
N VAL A 292 5.41 5.49 18.69
CA VAL A 292 4.19 5.84 17.94
C VAL A 292 3.01 6.10 18.87
N TRP A 293 2.79 5.21 19.83
CA TRP A 293 1.66 5.34 20.75
C TRP A 293 1.80 6.54 21.67
N ASN A 294 2.97 6.73 22.27
CA ASN A 294 3.23 7.84 23.18
C ASN A 294 3.24 9.20 22.48
N THR A 295 3.73 9.26 21.25
CA THR A 295 3.88 10.53 20.52
C THR A 295 2.59 10.94 19.81
N TYR A 296 1.87 10.00 19.20
CA TYR A 296 0.79 10.32 18.26
C TYR A 296 -0.58 9.76 18.64
N LEU A 297 -0.67 8.66 19.40
CA LEU A 297 -1.93 7.91 19.57
C LEU A 297 -2.49 7.94 20.99
N GLY A 298 -2.04 8.89 21.81
CA GLY A 298 -2.58 9.12 23.16
C GLY A 298 -2.08 8.15 24.23
N GLY A 299 -0.96 7.44 23.98
CA GLY A 299 -0.30 6.56 24.94
C GLY A 299 -0.77 5.10 24.90
N PRO A 300 -0.22 4.23 25.77
CA PRO A 300 -0.38 2.78 25.69
C PRO A 300 -1.79 2.29 26.04
N ALA A 301 -2.59 3.07 26.76
CA ALA A 301 -3.94 2.69 27.15
C ALA A 301 -4.90 2.49 25.95
N GLY A 302 -4.55 3.04 24.78
CA GLY A 302 -5.32 2.86 23.55
C GLY A 302 -4.98 1.61 22.74
N GLN A 303 -3.94 0.86 23.14
CA GLN A 303 -3.49 -0.35 22.46
C GLN A 303 -4.49 -1.50 22.66
N ALA A 304 -4.88 -2.14 21.56
CA ALA A 304 -5.68 -3.37 21.56
C ALA A 304 -4.82 -4.63 21.56
N VAL A 305 -3.55 -4.52 21.16
CA VAL A 305 -2.59 -5.63 21.16
C VAL A 305 -1.24 -5.18 21.70
N SER A 306 -0.65 -6.03 22.54
CA SER A 306 0.80 -6.03 22.75
C SER A 306 1.37 -7.12 21.87
N ASP A 307 1.55 -6.84 20.57
CA ASP A 307 2.39 -7.74 19.78
C ASP A 307 3.81 -7.72 20.39
N PHE A 308 4.50 -8.86 20.24
CA PHE A 308 5.82 -9.27 20.77
C PHE A 308 5.73 -10.23 21.96
#